data_AF-A0A419J9M8-F1
#
_entry.id   AF-A0A419J9M8-F1
#
_cell.length_a   1.000
_cell.length_b   1.000
_cell.length_c   1.000
_cell.angle_alpha   90.00
_cell.angle_beta   90.00
_cell.angle_gamma   90.00
#
_symmetry.space_group_name_H-M   'P 1'
#
loop_
_entity.id
_entity.type
_entity.pdbx_description
1 polymer ?
#
loop_
_entity_poly.entity_id
_entity_poly.type
_entity_poly.pdbx_seq_one_letter_code
_entity_poly.pdbx_strand_id
1 'polypeptide(L)' 'MFEFEADVLKGDLNGDDRITTADAIIALGMAVSGEHTDNADMDGDGRVSSVDALMILQAASM' A
#
# COMPACT_ATOMS: atom_id res chain seq x y z
N MET A 1 14.47 -26.61 0.61
CA MET A 1 14.72 -25.20 0.24
C MET A 1 13.47 -24.47 0.65
N PHE A 2 13.47 -23.80 1.79
CA PHE A 2 12.30 -23.06 2.25
C PHE A 2 12.41 -21.67 1.63
N GLU A 3 11.60 -21.39 0.61
CA GLU A 3 11.32 -20.02 0.21
C GLU A 3 10.54 -19.40 1.37
N PHE A 4 11.17 -18.46 2.06
CA PHE A 4 10.46 -17.50 2.89
C PHE A 4 9.70 -16.62 1.89
N GLU A 5 8.49 -17.02 1.50
CA GLU A 5 7.51 -16.05 1.03
C GLU A 5 7.26 -15.14 2.23
N ALA A 6 8.02 -14.04 2.31
CA ALA A 6 7.64 -12.93 3.17
C ALA A 6 6.23 -12.55 2.70
N ASP A 7 5.25 -12.87 3.53
CA ASP A 7 3.85 -12.54 3.28
C ASP A 7 3.81 -11.03 3.04
N VAL A 8 3.68 -10.63 1.77
CA VAL A 8 3.77 -9.22 1.39
C VAL A 8 2.58 -8.54 2.04
N LEU A 9 2.84 -7.75 3.08
CA LEU A 9 1.81 -7.06 3.83
C LEU A 9 1.16 -6.03 2.92
N LYS A 10 -0.05 -6.33 2.43
CA LYS A 10 -0.74 -5.46 1.47
C LYS A 10 -0.90 -4.05 2.06
N GLY A 11 -0.38 -3.05 1.36
CA GLY A 11 -0.37 -1.66 1.78
C GLY A 11 0.91 -1.20 2.48
N ASP A 12 1.89 -2.07 2.73
CA ASP A 12 3.24 -1.69 3.21
C ASP A 12 4.07 -1.27 1.99
N LEU A 13 4.16 0.04 1.78
CA LEU A 13 4.77 0.60 0.58
C LEU A 13 6.21 1.04 0.80
N ASN A 14 6.66 1.12 2.05
CA ASN A 14 8.04 1.44 2.38
C ASN A 14 8.88 0.18 2.74
N GLY A 15 8.24 -0.98 2.92
CA GLY A 15 8.87 -2.26 3.21
C GLY A 15 9.42 -2.37 4.64
N ASP A 16 8.78 -1.72 5.61
CA ASP A 16 9.17 -1.74 7.03
C ASP A 16 8.38 -2.76 7.89
N ASP A 17 7.58 -3.59 7.24
CA ASP A 17 6.69 -4.60 7.83
C ASP A 17 5.57 -3.98 8.71
N ARG A 18 5.21 -2.72 8.47
CA ARG A 18 4.14 -2.03 9.21
C ARG A 18 3.27 -1.21 8.27
N ILE A 19 1.97 -1.23 8.51
CA ILE A 19 1.06 -0.27 7.88
C ILE A 19 1.02 1.00 8.71
N THR A 20 1.51 2.09 8.15
CA THR A 20 1.57 3.39 8.84
C THR A 20 1.02 4.52 7.97
N THR A 21 1.00 5.73 8.54
CA THR A 21 0.72 6.94 7.78
C THR A 21 1.77 7.22 6.71
N ALA A 22 2.98 6.66 6.80
CA ALA A 22 4.01 6.83 5.76
C ALA A 22 3.58 6.16 4.45
N ASP A 23 3.00 4.97 4.54
CA ASP A 23 2.52 4.21 3.39
C ASP A 23 1.36 4.92 2.69
N ALA A 24 0.45 5.52 3.46
CA ALA A 24 -0.63 6.33 2.91
C ALA A 24 -0.10 7.55 2.12
N ILE A 25 1.00 8.17 2.57
CA ILE A 25 1.64 9.28 1.85
C ILE A 25 2.30 8.79 0.55
N ILE A 26 2.90 7.61 0.56
CA ILE A 26 3.47 7.01 -0.65
C ILE A 26 2.37 6.71 -1.67
N ALA A 27 1.23 6.14 -1.25
CA ALA A 27 0.08 5.90 -2.12
C ALA A 27 -0.48 7.18 -2.74
N LEU A 28 -0.55 8.29 -1.97
CA LEU A 28 -0.91 9.60 -2.51
C LEU A 28 0.09 10.10 -3.56
N GLY A 29 1.39 9.88 -3.33
CA GLY A 29 2.44 10.19 -4.31
C GLY A 29 2.26 9.41 -5.61
N MET A 30 1.99 8.12 -5.51
CA MET A 30 1.72 7.24 -6.65
C MET A 30 0.46 7.67 -7.43
N ALA A 31 -0.62 8.03 -6.73
CA ALA A 31 -1.84 8.53 -7.37
C ALA A 31 -1.60 9.81 -8.19
N VAL A 32 -0.66 10.67 -7.76
CA VAL A 32 -0.28 11.88 -8.49
C VAL A 32 0.69 11.58 -9.64
N SER A 33 1.63 10.65 -9.47
CA SER A 33 2.59 10.27 -10.52
C SER A 33 1.98 9.36 -11.60
N GLY A 34 0.84 8.72 -11.30
CA GLY A 34 0.24 7.68 -12.13
C GLY A 34 0.94 6.33 -12.03
N GLU A 35 1.79 6.14 -11.00
CA GLU A 35 2.41 4.86 -10.71
C GLU A 35 1.41 3.88 -10.12
N HIS A 36 1.64 2.59 -10.34
CA HIS A 36 0.74 1.53 -9.93
C HIS A 36 1.53 0.34 -9.39
N THR A 37 1.05 -0.23 -8.28
CA THR A 37 1.46 -1.55 -7.81
C THR A 37 0.24 -2.24 -7.18
N ASP A 38 0.15 -3.57 -7.30
CA ASP A 38 -0.92 -4.35 -6.67
C ASP A 38 -0.91 -4.22 -5.13
N ASN A 39 0.24 -3.86 -4.57
CA ASN A 39 0.40 -3.61 -3.13
C ASN A 39 -0.26 -2.29 -2.70
N ALA A 40 -0.33 -1.31 -3.61
CA ALA A 40 -0.92 0.00 -3.38
C ALA A 40 -2.37 0.11 -3.87
N ASP A 41 -2.86 -0.82 -4.71
CA ASP A 41 -4.27 -0.92 -5.14
C ASP A 41 -5.06 -1.71 -4.08
N MET A 42 -5.64 -1.00 -3.12
CA MET A 42 -6.31 -1.60 -1.96
C MET A 42 -7.73 -2.04 -2.28
N ASP A 43 -8.42 -1.32 -3.16
CA ASP A 43 -9.81 -1.63 -3.53
C ASP A 43 -9.96 -2.57 -4.73
N GLY A 44 -8.88 -2.79 -5.49
CA GLY A 44 -8.81 -3.72 -6.61
C GLY A 44 -9.37 -3.17 -7.91
N ASP A 45 -9.48 -1.85 -8.07
CA ASP A 45 -10.00 -1.21 -9.30
C ASP A 45 -8.96 -1.11 -10.43
N GLY A 46 -7.71 -1.52 -10.16
CA GLY A 46 -6.59 -1.48 -11.10
C GLY A 46 -5.94 -0.11 -11.21
N ARG A 47 -6.16 0.79 -10.24
CA ARG A 47 -5.52 2.10 -10.14
C ARG A 47 -5.11 2.36 -8.70
N VAL A 48 -4.08 3.19 -8.54
CA VAL A 48 -3.75 3.75 -7.22
C VAL A 48 -4.35 5.15 -7.17
N SER A 49 -5.25 5.36 -6.22
CA SER A 49 -6.00 6.59 -6.03
C SER A 49 -5.96 7.06 -4.57
N SER A 50 -6.59 8.20 -4.29
CA SER A 50 -6.76 8.66 -2.90
C SER A 50 -7.67 7.75 -2.07
N VAL A 51 -8.47 6.88 -2.70
CA VAL A 51 -9.27 5.87 -2.01
C VAL A 51 -8.37 4.82 -1.39
N ASP A 52 -7.35 4.37 -2.12
CA ASP A 52 -6.38 3.38 -1.61
C ASP A 52 -5.54 3.93 -0.47
N ALA A 53 -5.08 5.17 -0.60
CA ALA A 53 -4.38 5.87 0.47
C ALA A 53 -5.24 6.00 1.74
N LEU A 54 -6.56 6.21 1.59
CA LEU A 54 -7.49 6.24 2.71
C LEU A 54 -7.64 4.86 3.37
N MET A 55 -7.70 3.79 2.58
CA MET A 55 -7.75 2.42 3.11
C MET A 55 -6.48 2.06 3.90
N ILE A 56 -5.30 2.46 3.40
CA ILE A 56 -4.02 2.30 4.12
C ILE A 56 -4.05 3.09 5.43
N LEU A 57 -4.51 4.34 5.41
CA LEU A 57 -4.63 5.16 6.62
C LEU A 57 -5.57 4.54 7.66
N GLN A 58 -6.67 3.94 7.22
CA GLN A 58 -7.60 3.22 8.11
C GLN A 58 -6.95 1.96 8.69
N ALA A 59 -6.22 1.20 7.87
CA ALA A 59 -5.47 0.02 8.32
C ALA A 59 -4.36 0.37 9.33
N ALA A 60 -3.72 1.54 9.20
CA ALA A 60 -2.71 2.02 10.15
C ALA A 60 -3.26 2.37 11.54
N SER A 61 -4.59 2.46 11.70
CA SER A 61 -5.25 2.86 12.95
C SER A 61 -5.77 1.68 13.79
N MET A 62 -5.54 0.45 13.33
CA MET A 62 -6.01 -0.80 13.95
C MET A 62 -4.86 -1.53 14.65
#